data_AF-A0A2S5ZV23-F1
#
_entry.id   AF-A0A2S5ZV23-F1
#
_cell.length_a   1.000
_cell.length_b   1.000
_cell.length_c   1.000
_cell.angle_alpha   90.00
_cell.angle_beta   90.00
_cell.angle_gamma   90.00
#
_symmetry.space_group_name_H-M   'P 1'
#
loop_
_entity.id
_entity.type
_entity.pdbx_description
1 polymer ?
#
loop_
_entity_poly.entity_id
_entity_poly.type
_entity_poly.pdbx_seq_one_letter_code
_entity_poly.pdbx_strand_id
1 'polypeptide(L)'
;MESLPPKHLLLEACRGLTYDGHPVLKCAWRLSELHEQRLSAAPGPTLDIDRDRAQLVSDIDRWVATELPRAHGGARMHTETVGTVIDRLAQFSALAYLTLTHEPEYVMHDAWRRLSELAVAYDHLAGEVTAGLCRLPDLSGHREEE
;
A
#
# COMPACT_ATOMS: atom_id res chain seq x y z
N MET A 1 -7.60 -9.02 -18.43
CA MET A 1 -7.26 -7.67 -17.95
C MET A 1 -7.31 -7.78 -16.44
N GLU A 2 -6.16 -7.79 -15.78
CA GLU A 2 -6.11 -7.84 -14.33
C GLU A 2 -6.64 -6.51 -13.76
N SER A 3 -7.11 -6.52 -12.51
CA SER A 3 -7.59 -5.36 -11.79
C SER A 3 -6.91 -5.29 -10.44
N LEU A 4 -6.83 -4.09 -9.85
CA LEU A 4 -6.38 -3.98 -8.46
C LEU A 4 -7.27 -4.80 -7.53
N PRO A 5 -6.70 -5.44 -6.49
CA PRO A 5 -7.50 -6.18 -5.53
C PRO A 5 -8.42 -5.22 -4.76
N PRO A 6 -9.65 -5.63 -4.42
CA PRO A 6 -10.53 -4.81 -3.60
C PRO A 6 -9.96 -4.62 -2.19
N LYS A 7 -10.34 -3.53 -1.52
CA LYS A 7 -9.78 -3.17 -0.20
C LYS A 7 -9.85 -4.29 0.85
N HIS A 8 -10.90 -5.11 0.84
CA HIS A 8 -11.08 -6.15 1.86
C HIS A 8 -10.01 -7.24 1.73
N LEU A 9 -9.65 -7.65 0.50
CA LEU A 9 -8.55 -8.60 0.27
C LEU A 9 -7.19 -8.00 0.64
N LEU A 10 -6.98 -6.70 0.41
CA LEU A 10 -5.76 -6.04 0.91
C LEU A 10 -5.69 -6.07 2.43
N LEU A 11 -6.78 -5.72 3.13
CA LEU A 11 -6.82 -5.75 4.59
C LEU A 11 -6.63 -7.17 5.13
N GLU A 12 -7.17 -8.19 4.47
CA GLU A 12 -6.92 -9.60 4.82
C GLU A 12 -5.47 -10.01 4.57
N ALA A 13 -4.87 -9.61 3.45
CA ALA A 13 -3.47 -9.86 3.14
C ALA A 13 -2.54 -9.19 4.15
N CYS A 14 -2.83 -7.94 4.55
CA CYS A 14 -2.09 -7.25 5.62
C CYS A 14 -2.14 -8.00 6.95
N ARG A 15 -3.18 -8.80 7.19
CA ARG A 15 -3.30 -9.68 8.38
C ARG A 15 -2.67 -11.05 8.20
N GLY A 16 -2.12 -11.36 7.01
CA GLY A 16 -1.62 -12.68 6.66
C GLY A 16 -2.72 -13.74 6.48
N LEU A 17 -3.97 -13.33 6.24
CA LEU A 17 -5.11 -14.27 6.12
C LEU A 17 -5.28 -14.85 4.71
N THR A 18 -5.02 -14.07 3.67
CA THR A 18 -5.23 -14.48 2.27
C THR A 18 -4.14 -13.93 1.35
N TYR A 19 -3.71 -14.75 0.39
CA TYR A 19 -2.93 -14.31 -0.77
C TYR A 19 -3.25 -15.24 -1.94
N ASP A 20 -4.23 -14.89 -2.77
CA ASP A 20 -4.70 -15.72 -3.89
C ASP A 20 -3.72 -15.76 -5.08
N GLY A 21 -2.41 -15.73 -4.83
CA GLY A 21 -1.37 -15.63 -5.85
C GLY A 21 -1.22 -14.25 -6.50
N HIS A 22 -2.08 -13.28 -6.15
CA HIS A 22 -2.01 -11.92 -6.68
C HIS A 22 -0.75 -11.19 -6.18
N PRO A 23 0.11 -10.65 -7.07
CA PRO A 23 1.40 -10.07 -6.68
C PRO A 23 1.26 -8.88 -5.72
N VAL A 24 0.26 -8.03 -5.93
CA VAL A 24 -0.05 -6.90 -5.03
C VAL A 24 -0.43 -7.36 -3.60
N LEU A 25 -1.22 -8.43 -3.45
CA LEU A 25 -1.59 -8.95 -2.13
C LEU A 25 -0.36 -9.51 -1.40
N LYS A 26 0.52 -10.22 -2.13
CA LYS A 26 1.80 -10.70 -1.58
C LYS A 26 2.68 -9.55 -1.09
N CYS A 27 2.75 -8.46 -1.86
CA CYS A 27 3.51 -7.28 -1.47
C CYS A 27 2.88 -6.60 -0.23
N ALA A 28 1.56 -6.47 -0.17
CA ALA A 28 0.85 -5.86 0.97
C ALA A 28 1.06 -6.64 2.27
N TRP A 29 1.00 -7.98 2.20
CA TRP A 29 1.36 -8.85 3.33
C TRP A 29 2.80 -8.58 3.79
N ARG A 30 3.77 -8.61 2.87
CA ARG A 30 5.18 -8.41 3.21
C ARG A 30 5.47 -7.01 3.76
N LEU A 31 4.82 -5.98 3.22
CA LEU A 31 4.89 -4.61 3.74
C LEU A 31 4.38 -4.56 5.18
N SER A 32 3.30 -5.28 5.49
CA SER A 32 2.73 -5.32 6.85
C SER A 32 3.70 -5.97 7.83
N GLU A 33 4.33 -7.10 7.46
CA GLU A 33 5.38 -7.72 8.26
C GLU A 33 6.56 -6.77 8.54
N LEU A 34 6.99 -6.00 7.52
CA LEU A 34 8.08 -5.03 7.68
C LEU A 34 7.69 -3.89 8.63
N HIS A 35 6.44 -3.41 8.57
CA HIS A 35 5.94 -2.39 9.50
C HIS A 35 5.80 -2.93 10.92
N GLU A 36 5.35 -4.16 11.11
CA GLU A 36 5.31 -4.81 12.43
C GLU A 36 6.72 -4.97 13.03
N GLN A 37 7.68 -5.41 12.23
CA GLN A 37 9.09 -5.48 12.62
C GLN A 37 9.62 -4.11 13.01
N ARG A 38 9.31 -3.08 12.22
CA ARG A 38 9.72 -1.69 12.50
C ARG A 38 9.13 -1.17 13.81
N LEU A 39 7.85 -1.43 14.07
CA LEU A 39 7.17 -1.00 15.29
C LEU A 39 7.69 -1.74 16.53
N SER A 40 8.13 -2.99 16.36
CA SER A 40 8.65 -3.84 17.46
C SER A 40 10.15 -3.68 17.69
N ALA A 41 10.89 -3.07 16.75
CA ALA A 41 12.33 -2.89 16.84
C ALA A 41 12.70 -1.90 17.95
N ALA A 42 13.77 -2.22 18.68
CA ALA A 42 14.37 -1.25 19.60
C ALA A 42 14.83 0.00 18.82
N PRO A 43 14.91 1.18 19.46
CA PRO A 43 15.41 2.39 18.82
C PRO A 43 16.78 2.15 18.17
N GLY A 44 16.83 2.19 16.84
CA GLY A 44 18.00 1.77 16.06
C GLY A 44 17.79 1.95 14.55
N PRO A 45 18.80 1.67 13.73
CA PRO A 45 18.73 1.88 12.29
C PRO A 45 17.74 0.90 11.63
N THR A 46 16.67 1.44 11.03
CA THR A 46 15.67 0.67 10.26
C THR A 46 15.95 0.67 8.76
N LEU A 47 17.19 0.97 8.36
CA LEU A 47 17.56 1.24 6.95
C LEU A 47 17.27 0.05 6.03
N ASP A 48 17.51 -1.18 6.49
CA ASP A 48 17.25 -2.37 5.67
C ASP A 48 15.74 -2.59 5.50
N ILE A 49 14.95 -2.40 6.56
CA ILE A 49 13.48 -2.45 6.50
C ILE A 49 12.94 -1.38 5.54
N ASP A 50 13.46 -0.16 5.63
CA ASP A 50 13.06 0.94 4.75
C ASP A 50 13.43 0.69 3.29
N ARG A 51 14.58 0.04 3.01
CA ARG A 51 14.99 -0.37 1.66
C ARG A 51 14.07 -1.45 1.10
N ASP A 52 13.79 -2.49 1.87
CA ASP A 52 12.91 -3.59 1.45
C ASP A 52 11.49 -3.08 1.19
N ARG A 53 11.00 -2.17 2.03
CA ARG A 53 9.71 -1.48 1.84
C ARG A 53 9.67 -0.70 0.52
N ALA A 54 10.70 0.10 0.24
CA ALA A 54 10.78 0.88 -0.99
C ALA A 54 10.85 -0.02 -2.24
N GLN A 55 11.51 -1.18 -2.15
CA GLN A 55 11.53 -2.15 -3.24
C GLN A 55 10.14 -2.73 -3.52
N LEU A 56 9.40 -3.14 -2.48
CA LEU A 56 8.04 -3.66 -2.63
C LEU A 56 7.07 -2.62 -3.20
N VAL A 57 7.19 -1.36 -2.78
CA VAL A 57 6.43 -0.24 -3.37
C VAL A 57 6.70 -0.12 -4.86
N SER A 58 7.99 -0.17 -5.25
CA SER A 58 8.39 -0.07 -6.65
C SER A 58 7.88 -1.26 -7.48
N ASP A 59 7.83 -2.46 -6.89
CA ASP A 59 7.33 -3.65 -7.58
C ASP A 59 5.81 -3.60 -7.80
N ILE A 60 5.04 -3.04 -6.84
CA ILE A 60 3.61 -2.75 -7.03
C ILE A 60 3.43 -1.73 -8.16
N ASP A 61 4.18 -0.64 -8.13
CA ASP A 61 4.05 0.43 -9.13
C ASP A 61 4.40 -0.06 -10.54
N ARG A 62 5.41 -0.92 -10.66
CA ARG A 62 5.76 -1.57 -11.93
C ARG A 62 4.65 -2.49 -12.42
N TRP A 63 4.05 -3.29 -11.53
CA TRP A 63 2.93 -4.15 -11.88
C TRP A 63 1.73 -3.32 -12.36
N VAL A 64 1.40 -2.23 -11.66
CA VAL A 64 0.34 -1.30 -12.05
C VAL A 64 0.58 -0.71 -13.44
N ALA A 65 1.81 -0.25 -13.72
CA ALA A 65 2.17 0.33 -15.01
C ALA A 65 2.14 -0.69 -16.17
N THR A 66 2.30 -1.99 -15.87
CA THR A 66 2.37 -3.06 -16.87
C THR A 66 0.99 -3.68 -17.14
N GLU A 67 0.22 -3.93 -16.08
CA GLU A 67 -1.01 -4.72 -16.16
C GLU A 67 -2.28 -3.88 -16.30
N LEU A 68 -2.26 -2.61 -15.86
CA LEU A 68 -3.45 -1.75 -15.88
C LEU A 68 -3.47 -0.81 -17.09
N PRO A 69 -4.66 -0.42 -17.57
CA PRO A 69 -4.79 0.53 -18.65
C PRO A 69 -4.09 1.86 -18.35
N ARG A 70 -3.45 2.43 -19.37
CA ARG A 70 -2.93 3.81 -19.27
C ARG A 70 -4.09 4.79 -19.11
N ALA A 71 -3.87 5.83 -18.31
CA ALA A 71 -4.85 6.87 -18.10
C ALA A 71 -5.21 7.59 -19.41
N HIS A 72 -6.48 7.94 -19.58
CA HIS A 72 -6.95 8.72 -20.72
C HIS A 72 -6.34 10.13 -20.72
N GLY A 73 -6.20 10.76 -21.89
CA GLY A 73 -5.51 12.05 -22.07
C GLY A 73 -6.04 13.25 -21.28
N GLY A 74 -7.18 13.13 -20.60
CA GLY A 74 -7.75 14.15 -19.70
C GLY A 74 -7.95 13.68 -18.25
N ALA A 75 -7.40 12.53 -17.88
CA ALA A 75 -7.52 11.97 -16.53
C ALA A 75 -6.88 12.89 -15.48
N ARG A 76 -7.52 12.99 -14.31
CA ARG A 76 -6.97 13.73 -13.17
C ARG A 76 -5.66 13.08 -12.72
N MET A 77 -4.66 13.90 -12.41
CA MET A 77 -3.41 13.43 -11.82
C MET A 77 -3.56 13.16 -10.32
N HIS A 78 -3.14 11.99 -9.88
CA HIS A 78 -2.97 11.65 -8.47
C HIS A 78 -1.66 12.22 -7.94
N THR A 79 -1.57 12.46 -6.63
CA THR A 79 -0.37 12.99 -5.97
C THR A 79 0.64 11.91 -5.58
N GLU A 80 0.23 10.65 -5.63
CA GLU A 80 0.96 9.50 -5.08
C GLU A 80 0.77 8.28 -5.97
N THR A 81 1.72 7.36 -5.95
CA THR A 81 1.61 6.07 -6.66
C THR A 81 0.73 5.09 -5.88
N VAL A 82 0.28 4.02 -6.54
CA VAL A 82 -0.54 2.98 -5.90
C VAL A 82 0.26 2.23 -4.84
N GLY A 83 1.52 1.91 -5.12
CA GLY A 83 2.44 1.30 -4.16
C GLY A 83 2.59 2.12 -2.88
N THR A 84 2.70 3.44 -3.00
CA THR A 84 2.77 4.36 -1.84
C THR A 84 1.49 4.35 -1.00
N VAL A 85 0.32 4.26 -1.65
CA VAL A 85 -0.97 4.13 -0.94
C VAL A 85 -1.05 2.78 -0.21
N ILE A 86 -0.64 1.69 -0.86
CA ILE A 86 -0.66 0.34 -0.27
C ILE A 86 0.34 0.22 0.88
N ASP A 87 1.51 0.85 0.79
CA ASP A 87 2.48 0.89 1.89
C ASP A 87 1.90 1.54 3.16
N ARG A 88 1.17 2.65 3.00
CA ARG A 88 0.48 3.30 4.13
C ARG A 88 -0.69 2.47 4.66
N LEU A 89 -1.39 1.74 3.80
CA LEU A 89 -2.40 0.77 4.26
C LEU A 89 -1.78 -0.33 5.12
N ALA A 90 -0.64 -0.87 4.70
CA ALA A 90 0.11 -1.86 5.48
C ALA A 90 0.59 -1.25 6.81
N GLN A 91 1.11 -0.03 6.79
CA GLN A 91 1.53 0.70 7.99
C GLN A 91 0.39 0.88 9.00
N PHE A 92 -0.76 1.41 8.56
CA PHE A 92 -1.90 1.61 9.45
C PHE A 92 -2.56 0.31 9.88
N SER A 93 -2.47 -0.75 9.07
CA SER A 93 -2.89 -2.09 9.49
C SER A 93 -2.04 -2.56 10.67
N ALA A 94 -0.71 -2.55 10.53
CA ALA A 94 0.21 -2.93 11.60
C ALA A 94 -0.03 -2.12 12.88
N LEU A 95 -0.20 -0.79 12.75
CA LEU A 95 -0.49 0.08 13.90
C LEU A 95 -1.83 -0.25 14.57
N ALA A 96 -2.91 -0.41 13.79
CA ALA A 96 -4.25 -0.71 14.31
C ALA A 96 -4.27 -2.05 15.07
N TYR A 97 -3.54 -3.06 14.61
CA TYR A 97 -3.44 -4.33 15.34
C TYR A 97 -2.56 -4.25 16.58
N LEU A 98 -1.43 -3.57 16.52
CA LEU A 98 -0.53 -3.43 17.68
C LEU A 98 -1.25 -2.73 18.85
N THR A 99 -2.01 -1.68 18.54
CA THR A 99 -2.77 -0.92 19.55
C THR A 99 -3.79 -1.79 20.31
N LEU A 100 -4.22 -2.96 19.80
CA LEU A 100 -5.26 -3.81 20.44
C LEU A 100 -4.82 -4.37 21.77
N THR A 101 -3.51 -4.50 21.95
CA THR A 101 -2.94 -5.24 23.06
C THR A 101 -2.52 -4.33 24.21
N HIS A 102 -2.05 -3.11 23.91
CA HIS A 102 -1.24 -2.33 24.87
C HIS A 102 -1.62 -0.84 24.97
N GLU A 103 -2.52 -0.32 24.15
CA GLU A 103 -2.75 1.12 24.03
C GLU A 103 -4.10 1.59 24.62
N PRO A 104 -4.19 2.86 25.07
CA PRO A 104 -5.46 3.45 25.49
C PRO A 104 -6.51 3.44 24.37
N GLU A 105 -7.78 3.39 24.76
CA GLU A 105 -8.92 3.29 23.83
C GLU A 105 -8.96 4.42 22.77
N TYR A 106 -8.52 5.63 23.11
CA TYR A 106 -8.50 6.73 22.13
C TYR A 106 -7.43 6.54 21.04
N VAL A 107 -6.27 5.95 21.37
CA VAL A 107 -5.18 5.66 20.42
C VAL A 107 -5.61 4.56 19.46
N MET A 108 -6.21 3.51 20.03
CA MET A 108 -6.92 2.45 19.33
C MET A 108 -7.90 3.02 18.30
N HIS A 109 -8.90 3.80 18.74
CA HIS A 109 -9.92 4.38 17.85
C HIS A 109 -9.33 5.26 16.75
N ASP A 110 -8.29 6.04 17.04
CA ASP A 110 -7.60 6.87 16.05
C ASP A 110 -6.89 6.03 14.97
N ALA A 111 -6.21 4.95 15.36
CA ALA A 111 -5.55 4.04 14.41
C ALA A 111 -6.57 3.34 13.48
N TRP A 112 -7.66 2.82 14.03
CA TRP A 112 -8.72 2.17 13.25
C TRP A 112 -9.46 3.13 12.33
N ARG A 113 -9.69 4.38 12.78
CA ARG A 113 -10.28 5.43 11.93
C ARG A 113 -9.38 5.74 10.73
N ARG A 114 -8.07 5.98 10.95
CA ARG A 114 -7.12 6.25 9.86
C ARG A 114 -7.04 5.09 8.87
N LEU A 115 -7.00 3.85 9.36
CA LEU A 115 -7.00 2.66 8.50
C LEU A 115 -8.28 2.59 7.64
N SER A 116 -9.44 2.84 8.26
CA SER A 116 -10.73 2.79 7.57
C SER A 116 -10.86 3.88 6.49
N GLU A 117 -10.47 5.12 6.81
CA GLU A 117 -10.46 6.23 5.85
C GLU A 117 -9.55 5.95 4.66
N LEU A 118 -8.33 5.45 4.92
CA LEU A 118 -7.39 5.11 3.85
C LEU A 118 -7.88 3.93 3.00
N ALA A 119 -8.52 2.93 3.61
CA ALA A 119 -9.08 1.79 2.87
C ALA A 119 -10.21 2.22 1.93
N VAL A 120 -11.05 3.16 2.34
CA VAL A 120 -12.08 3.75 1.46
C VAL A 120 -11.44 4.54 0.32
N ALA A 121 -10.45 5.38 0.62
CA ALA A 121 -9.73 6.15 -0.40
C ALA A 121 -9.04 5.24 -1.44
N TYR A 122 -8.42 4.15 -0.99
CA TYR A 122 -7.83 3.14 -1.87
C TYR A 122 -8.86 2.50 -2.79
N ASP A 123 -10.04 2.13 -2.28
CA ASP A 123 -11.09 1.48 -3.06
C ASP A 123 -11.53 2.36 -4.25
N HIS A 124 -11.65 3.67 -3.98
CA HIS A 124 -11.96 4.66 -5.00
C HIS A 124 -10.82 4.78 -6.01
N LEU A 125 -9.59 4.92 -5.54
CA LEU A 125 -8.40 4.99 -6.40
C LEU A 125 -8.27 3.74 -7.29
N ALA A 126 -8.47 2.55 -6.73
CA ALA A 126 -8.38 1.29 -7.44
C ALA A 126 -9.41 1.23 -8.58
N GLY A 127 -10.64 1.68 -8.33
CA GLY A 127 -11.67 1.83 -9.35
C GLY A 127 -11.29 2.82 -10.45
N GLU A 128 -10.81 4.01 -10.07
CA GLU A 128 -10.43 5.05 -11.04
C GLU A 128 -9.22 4.63 -11.90
N VAL A 129 -8.20 3.99 -11.31
CA VAL A 129 -7.02 3.50 -12.03
C VAL A 129 -7.40 2.36 -12.97
N THR A 130 -8.19 1.39 -12.51
CA THR A 130 -8.65 0.27 -13.34
C THR A 130 -9.50 0.76 -14.52
N ALA A 131 -10.25 1.85 -14.34
CA ALA A 131 -11.03 2.50 -15.40
C ALA A 131 -10.21 3.48 -16.27
N GLY A 132 -8.92 3.69 -16.00
CA GLY A 132 -8.07 4.66 -16.71
C GLY A 132 -8.48 6.13 -16.48
N LEU A 133 -9.25 6.42 -15.43
CA LEU A 133 -9.75 7.76 -15.09
C LEU A 133 -8.77 8.55 -14.21
N CYS A 134 -7.74 7.88 -13.69
CA CYS A 134 -6.73 8.48 -12.84
C CYS A 134 -5.33 8.27 -13.43
N ARG A 135 -4.58 9.36 -13.57
CA ARG A 135 -3.18 9.34 -13.99
C ARG A 135 -2.29 9.29 -12.74
N LEU A 136 -1.47 8.25 -12.63
CA LEU A 136 -0.49 8.11 -11.57
C LEU A 136 0.80 8.88 -11.90
N PRO A 137 1.51 9.41 -10.89
CA PRO A 137 2.81 10.02 -11.11
C PRO A 137 3.84 8.94 -11.49
N ASP A 138 4.76 9.29 -12.38
CA ASP A 138 5.92 8.45 -12.68
C ASP A 138 7.03 8.77 -11.68
N LEU A 139 7.05 8.03 -10.56
CA LEU A 139 8.05 8.16 -9.50
C LEU A 139 9.04 7.00 -9.50
N SER A 140 8.86 6.05 -10.42
CA SER A 140 9.87 5.07 -10.79
C SER A 140 11.01 5.83 -11.44
N GLY A 141 12.01 6.22 -10.64
CA GLY A 141 13.14 7.01 -11.12
C GLY A 141 13.73 6.40 -12.40
N HIS A 142 13.42 7.02 -13.54
CA HIS A 142 14.15 6.79 -14.77
C HIS A 142 15.58 7.25 -14.50
N ARG A 143 16.49 6.32 -14.21
CA ARG A 143 17.89 6.48 -14.65
C ARG A 143 17.88 6.31 -16.17
N GLU A 144 17.35 7.31 -16.86
CA GLU A 144 17.83 7.62 -18.21
C GLU A 144 19.13 8.39 -17.99
N GLU A 145 20.20 7.64 -17.73
CA GLU A 145 21.56 8.16 -17.89
C GLU A 145 21.88 8.05 -19.39
N GLU A 146 21.98 9.22 -20.04
CA GLU A 146 22.54 9.43 -21.38
C GLU A 146 23.97 8.88 -21.52
#